data_AF-A0A1E4B977-F1
#
_entry.id   AF-A0A1E4B977-F1
#
_cell.length_a   1.000
_cell.length_b   1.000
_cell.length_c   1.000
_cell.angle_alpha   90.00
_cell.angle_beta   90.00
_cell.angle_gamma   90.00
#
_symmetry.space_group_name_H-M   'P 1'
#
loop_
_entity.id
_entity.type
_entity.pdbx_description
1 polymer ?
#
loop_
_entity_poly.entity_id
_entity_poly.type
_entity_poly.pdbx_seq_one_letter_code
_entity_poly.pdbx_strand_id
1 'polypeptide(L)' 'MTIPDRITANWISTLSNDQLQDAERALHDQFSVAESAEKERRGAAFSMMRGPEQLTQAWLRWSMVCNATRDRGLRTSYRR' A
#
# COMPACT_ATOMS: atom_id res chain seq x y z
N MET A 1 12.49 1.28 8.73
CA MET A 1 11.62 2.48 8.73
C MET A 1 10.29 2.09 9.35
N THR A 2 9.78 2.85 10.33
CA THR A 2 8.52 2.52 11.01
C THR A 2 7.37 3.17 10.24
N ILE A 3 6.51 2.36 9.63
CA ILE A 3 5.32 2.86 8.93
C ILE A 3 4.20 2.98 9.97
N PRO A 4 3.61 4.18 10.16
CA PRO A 4 2.53 4.36 11.10
C PRO A 4 1.27 3.64 10.62
N ASP A 5 0.46 3.18 11.56
CA ASP A 5 -0.82 2.54 11.24
C ASP A 5 -1.78 3.50 10.51
N ARG A 6 -1.61 4.82 10.70
CA ARG A 6 -2.32 5.86 9.97
C ARG A 6 -1.38 6.62 9.02
N ILE A 7 -1.42 6.29 7.74
CA ILE A 7 -0.78 7.07 6.69
C ILE A 7 -1.55 8.40 6.54
N THR A 8 -0.87 9.53 6.72
CA THR A 8 -1.43 10.87 6.50
C THR A 8 -0.61 11.63 5.47
N ALA A 9 -1.22 12.59 4.80
CA ALA A 9 -0.51 13.46 3.85
C ALA A 9 0.69 14.17 4.50
N ASN A 10 0.57 14.58 5.77
CA ASN A 10 1.69 15.16 6.52
C ASN A 10 2.85 14.16 6.67
N TRP A 11 2.55 12.92 7.07
CA TRP A 11 3.59 11.90 7.19
C TRP A 11 4.29 11.67 5.85
N ILE A 12 3.53 11.51 4.77
CA ILE A 12 4.05 11.40 3.41
C ILE A 12 4.95 12.59 3.07
N SER A 13 4.52 13.82 3.38
CA SER A 13 5.29 15.04 3.14
C SER A 13 6.61 15.07 3.92
N THR A 14 6.67 14.46 5.10
CA THR A 14 7.93 14.35 5.87
C THR A 14 8.93 13.35 5.31
N LEU A 15 8.52 12.46 4.39
CA LEU A 15 9.41 11.46 3.81
C LEU A 15 10.27 12.04 2.70
N SER A 16 11.53 11.61 2.62
CA SER A 16 12.38 11.76 1.44
C SER A 16 11.90 10.89 0.28
N ASN A 17 12.39 11.15 -0.93
CA ASN A 17 12.02 10.37 -2.12
C ASN A 17 12.35 8.88 -1.98
N ASP A 18 13.53 8.55 -1.46
CA ASP A 18 13.95 7.16 -1.23
C ASP A 18 13.08 6.48 -0.15
N GLN A 19 12.80 7.20 0.94
CA GLN A 19 11.92 6.72 2.02
C GLN A 19 10.48 6.50 1.54
N LEU A 20 10.01 7.33 0.61
CA LEU A 20 8.68 7.19 0.03
C LEU A 20 8.60 5.95 -0.87
N GLN A 21 9.65 5.63 -1.61
CA GLN A 21 9.76 4.38 -2.38
C GLN A 21 9.87 3.15 -1.47
N ASP A 22 10.66 3.22 -0.40
CA ASP A 22 10.75 2.14 0.59
C ASP A 22 9.41 1.90 1.28
N ALA A 23 8.69 2.97 1.64
CA ALA A 23 7.36 2.89 2.22
C ALA A 23 6.34 2.30 1.22
N GLU A 24 6.40 2.69 -0.05
CA GLU A 24 5.56 2.12 -1.11
C GLU A 24 5.76 0.62 -1.24
N ARG A 25 7.02 0.18 -1.28
CA ARG A 25 7.39 -1.24 -1.38
C ARG A 25 6.91 -2.04 -0.18
N ALA A 26 7.15 -1.55 1.04
CA ALA A 26 6.73 -2.22 2.26
C ALA A 26 5.20 -2.30 2.43
N LEU A 27 4.46 -1.29 1.97
CA LEU A 27 2.99 -1.32 1.95
C LEU A 27 2.45 -2.26 0.88
N HIS A 28 3.11 -2.32 -0.28
CA HIS A 28 2.77 -3.28 -1.33
C HIS A 28 2.97 -4.72 -0.85
N ASP A 29 4.08 -5.03 -0.18
CA ASP A 29 4.34 -6.35 0.39
C ASP A 29 3.25 -6.75 1.41
N GLN A 30 2.87 -5.82 2.31
CA GLN A 30 1.78 -6.05 3.27
C GLN A 30 0.43 -6.30 2.57
N PHE A 31 0.11 -5.52 1.54
CA PHE A 31 -1.09 -5.72 0.75
C PHE A 31 -1.05 -7.07 0.03
N SER A 32 0.09 -7.45 -0.55
CA SER A 32 0.27 -8.71 -1.26
C SER A 32 0.09 -9.93 -0.34
N VAL A 33 0.60 -9.87 0.89
CA VAL A 33 0.39 -10.91 1.91
C VAL A 33 -1.09 -10.99 2.29
N ALA A 34 -1.73 -9.85 2.57
CA ALA A 34 -3.15 -9.81 2.91
C ALA A 34 -4.05 -10.28 1.76
N GLU A 35 -3.72 -9.91 0.53
CA GLU A 35 -4.42 -10.33 -0.68
C GLU A 35 -4.26 -11.82 -0.92
N SER A 36 -3.05 -12.36 -0.76
CA SER A 36 -2.76 -13.79 -0.90
C SER A 36 -3.51 -14.61 0.15
N ALA A 37 -3.51 -14.15 1.41
CA ALA A 37 -4.25 -14.80 2.48
C ALA A 37 -5.78 -14.80 2.22
N GLU A 38 -6.33 -13.69 1.70
CA GLU A 38 -7.76 -13.62 1.39
C GLU A 38 -8.12 -14.42 0.12
N LYS A 39 -7.21 -14.48 -0.86
CA LYS A 39 -7.33 -15.37 -2.04
C LYS A 39 -7.32 -16.83 -1.63
N GLU A 40 -6.46 -17.22 -0.69
CA GLU A 40 -6.45 -18.58 -0.15
C GLU A 40 -7.75 -18.88 0.63
N ARG A 41 -8.24 -17.90 1.40
CA ARG A 41 -9.47 -18.05 2.20
C ARG A 41 -10.76 -18.12 1.37
N ARG A 42 -10.91 -17.28 0.33
CA ARG A 42 -12.15 -17.16 -0.47
C ARG A 42 -12.06 -17.79 -1.87
N GLY A 43 -10.87 -18.13 -2.35
CA GLY A 43 -10.67 -18.69 -3.68
C GLY A 43 -11.32 -17.85 -4.78
N ALA A 44 -12.18 -18.49 -5.59
CA ALA A 44 -12.90 -17.86 -6.69
C ALA A 44 -13.93 -16.78 -6.27
N ALA A 45 -14.30 -16.70 -4.98
CA ALA A 45 -15.18 -15.66 -4.44
C ALA A 45 -14.41 -14.43 -3.92
N PHE A 46 -13.10 -14.35 -4.19
CA PHE A 46 -12.30 -13.18 -3.87
C PHE A 46 -12.87 -11.94 -4.57
N SER A 47 -13.18 -10.92 -3.78
CA SER A 47 -13.56 -9.61 -4.29
C SER A 47 -12.87 -8.56 -3.44
N MET A 48 -11.94 -7.84 -4.06
CA MET A 48 -11.09 -6.85 -3.41
C MET A 48 -11.90 -5.74 -2.71
N MET A 49 -13.07 -5.38 -3.24
CA MET A 49 -14.00 -4.39 -2.64
C MET A 49 -15.00 -4.99 -1.64
N ARG A 50 -15.14 -6.31 -1.53
CA ARG A 50 -15.92 -7.00 -0.47
C ARG A 50 -15.04 -7.79 0.50
N GLY A 51 -13.74 -7.49 0.50
CA GLY A 51 -12.76 -8.12 1.37
C GLY A 51 -12.95 -7.69 2.83
N PRO A 52 -12.21 -8.32 3.75
CA PRO A 52 -12.12 -7.87 5.13
C PRO A 52 -11.55 -6.45 5.20
N GLU A 53 -11.96 -5.69 6.21
CA GLU A 53 -11.54 -4.29 6.43
C GLU A 53 -10.02 -4.12 6.37
N GLN A 54 -9.26 -5.11 6.85
CA GLN A 54 -7.80 -5.14 6.79
C GLN A 54 -7.23 -5.07 5.36
N LEU A 55 -7.85 -5.76 4.39
CA LEU A 55 -7.42 -5.71 2.98
C LEU A 55 -7.70 -4.35 2.36
N THR A 56 -8.88 -3.79 2.64
CA THR A 56 -9.27 -2.46 2.14
C THR A 56 -8.40 -1.35 2.75
N GLN A 57 -8.08 -1.44 4.05
CA GLN A 57 -7.16 -0.52 4.73
C GLN A 57 -5.74 -0.62 4.17
N ALA A 58 -5.22 -1.83 3.96
CA ALA A 58 -3.90 -2.04 3.35
C ALA A 58 -3.84 -1.45 1.93
N TRP A 59 -4.88 -1.65 1.13
CA TRP A 59 -4.98 -1.06 -0.20
C TRP A 59 -5.07 0.47 -0.17
N LEU A 60 -5.90 1.05 0.71
CA LEU A 60 -6.01 2.50 0.87
C LEU A 60 -4.66 3.13 1.25
N ARG A 61 -3.95 2.54 2.21
CA ARG A 61 -2.61 2.99 2.64
C ARG A 61 -1.62 2.97 1.47
N TRP A 62 -1.57 1.87 0.73
CA TRP A 62 -0.70 1.76 -0.45
C TRP A 62 -1.08 2.74 -1.55
N SER A 63 -2.37 2.90 -1.85
CA SER A 63 -2.87 3.84 -2.87
C SER A 63 -2.50 5.29 -2.55
N MET A 64 -2.61 5.70 -1.29
CA MET A 64 -2.19 7.04 -0.85
C MET A 64 -0.70 7.28 -1.08
N VAL A 65 0.16 6.33 -0.72
CA VAL A 65 1.61 6.45 -0.93
C VAL A 65 1.94 6.43 -2.43
N CYS A 66 1.32 5.53 -3.21
CA CYS A 66 1.47 5.51 -4.67
C CYS A 66 1.10 6.84 -5.33
N ASN A 67 0.01 7.47 -4.89
CA ASN A 67 -0.41 8.77 -5.40
C ASN A 67 0.61 9.85 -5.04
N ALA A 68 1.14 9.86 -3.83
CA ALA A 68 2.19 10.79 -3.45
C ALA A 68 3.51 10.58 -4.19
N THR A 69 3.89 9.32 -4.43
CA THR A 69 5.06 8.96 -5.24
C THR A 69 4.89 9.51 -6.66
N ARG A 70 3.69 9.36 -7.25
CA ARG A 70 3.36 9.94 -8.56
C ARG A 70 3.35 11.47 -8.55
N ASP A 71 2.77 12.09 -7.52
CA ASP A 71 2.70 13.54 -7.36
C ASP A 71 4.10 14.16 -7.34
N ARG A 72 5.06 13.47 -6.71
CA ARG A 72 6.48 13.85 -6.70
C ARG A 72 7.25 13.49 -7.98
N GLY A 73 6.58 12.94 -9.00
CA GLY A 73 7.20 12.50 -10.26
C GLY A 73 8.12 11.28 -10.10
N LEU A 74 8.05 10.56 -8.97
CA LEU A 74 8.87 9.38 -8.72
C LEU A 74 8.24 8.16 -9.39
N ARG A 75 9.10 7.26 -9.89
CA ARG A 75 8.63 5.96 -10.40
C ARG A 75 8.24 5.10 -9.20
N THR A 76 6.98 4.64 -9.19
CA THR A 76 6.53 3.58 -8.29
C THR A 76 7.34 2.33 -8.58
N SER A 77 8.00 1.79 -7.57
CA SER A 77 8.94 0.66 -7.70
C SER A 77 8.25 -0.63 -8.14
N TYR A 78 6.94 -0.75 -7.88
CA TYR A 78 6.12 -1.89 -8.25
C TYR A 78 5.76 -1.97 -9.75
N ARG A 79 5.98 -0.91 -10.54
CA ARG A 79 5.72 -0.93 -11.99
C ARG A 79 6.93 -1.50 -12.74
N ARG A 80 7.22 -2.78 -12.56
CA ARG A 80 8.21 -3.51 -13.35
C ARG A 80 7.61 -4.73 -14.01
#